data_AF-A0A498G159-F1
#
_entry.id   AF-A0A498G159-F1
#
_cell.length_a   1.000
_cell.length_b   1.000
_cell.length_c   1.000
_cell.angle_alpha   90.00
_cell.angle_beta   90.00
_cell.angle_gamma   90.00
#
_symmetry.space_group_name_H-M   'P 1'
#
loop_
_entity.id
_entity.type
_entity.pdbx_description
1 polymer ?
#
loop_
_entity_poly.entity_id
_entity_poly.type
_entity_poly.pdbx_seq_one_letter_code
_entity_poly.pdbx_strand_id
1 'polypeptide(L)'
;MSQQGVQEELYVDQYTLGLVGPDQEWAGTVADGGTVTTYTPPGCWGPMVTPSFRGGHEVTRPIRVEGAEVGDAVAIHIRDVEVTSMATSTGSMAERDEA
;
A
#
# COMPACT_ATOMS: atom_id res chain seq x y z
N MET A 1 2.73 -0.34 -17.03
CA MET A 1 3.14 -1.63 -17.61
C MET A 1 3.48 -2.54 -16.43
N SER A 2 2.63 -3.51 -16.14
CA SER A 2 2.90 -4.54 -15.14
C SER A 2 4.16 -5.30 -15.54
N GLN A 3 5.19 -5.28 -14.69
CA GLN A 3 6.48 -5.91 -14.98
C GLN A 3 6.28 -7.42 -15.12
N GLN A 4 6.58 -7.98 -16.30
CA GLN A 4 6.13 -9.33 -16.73
C GLN A 4 7.00 -10.50 -16.23
N GLY A 5 7.90 -10.29 -15.27
CA GLY A 5 8.75 -11.35 -14.71
C GLY A 5 8.80 -11.31 -13.20
N VAL A 6 9.16 -12.43 -12.58
CA VAL A 6 9.46 -12.50 -11.14
C VAL A 6 10.71 -11.66 -10.85
N GLN A 7 10.65 -10.81 -9.82
CA GLN A 7 11.74 -9.92 -9.43
C GLN A 7 12.27 -10.27 -8.04
N GLU A 8 13.59 -10.22 -7.85
CA GLU A 8 14.23 -10.27 -6.53
C GLU A 8 13.98 -8.98 -5.73
N GLU A 9 13.94 -7.84 -6.43
CA GLU A 9 13.64 -6.53 -5.87
C GLU A 9 12.50 -5.89 -6.66
N LEU A 10 11.44 -5.51 -5.98
CA LEU A 10 10.28 -4.87 -6.59
C LEU A 10 10.03 -3.50 -5.96
N TYR A 11 10.10 -2.46 -6.80
CA TYR A 11 9.73 -1.11 -6.42
C TYR A 11 8.28 -0.80 -6.83
N VAL A 12 7.46 -0.30 -5.90
CA VAL A 12 6.04 0.02 -6.15
C VAL A 12 5.66 1.39 -5.59
N ASP A 13 5.28 2.30 -6.47
CA ASP A 13 4.82 3.67 -6.17
C ASP A 13 3.39 3.95 -6.71
N GLN A 14 2.67 2.89 -7.05
CA GLN A 14 1.32 2.94 -7.57
C GLN A 14 0.33 2.49 -6.49
N TYR A 15 -0.83 3.12 -6.46
CA TYR A 15 -1.85 2.91 -5.43
C TYR A 15 -3.15 2.34 -6.01
N THR A 16 -3.94 1.71 -5.14
CA THR A 16 -5.32 1.31 -5.45
C THR A 16 -6.24 2.51 -5.37
N LEU A 17 -7.34 2.52 -6.12
CA LEU A 17 -8.34 3.60 -6.05
C LEU A 17 -9.29 3.44 -4.85
N GLY A 18 -8.77 2.99 -3.71
CA GLY A 18 -9.53 2.74 -2.48
C GLY A 18 -10.28 1.40 -2.45
N LEU A 19 -9.97 0.50 -3.39
CA LEU A 19 -10.55 -0.85 -3.46
C LEU A 19 -9.47 -1.90 -3.26
N VAL A 20 -9.80 -2.93 -2.47
CA VAL A 20 -8.95 -4.09 -2.23
C VAL A 20 -9.75 -5.34 -2.61
N GLY A 21 -9.16 -6.19 -3.44
CA GLY A 21 -9.80 -7.41 -3.91
C GLY A 21 -8.93 -8.15 -4.93
N PRO A 22 -9.27 -9.41 -5.25
CA PRO A 22 -8.48 -10.25 -6.16
C PRO A 22 -8.42 -9.68 -7.59
N ASP A 23 -9.42 -8.89 -7.98
CA ASP A 23 -9.56 -8.31 -9.32
C ASP A 23 -8.78 -7.00 -9.50
N GLN A 24 -8.09 -6.52 -8.47
CA GLN A 24 -7.28 -5.32 -8.58
C GLN A 24 -6.05 -5.57 -9.48
N GLU A 25 -5.62 -4.52 -10.19
CA GLU A 25 -4.40 -4.57 -10.98
C GLU A 25 -3.18 -4.75 -10.08
N TRP A 26 -2.38 -5.77 -10.36
CA TRP A 26 -1.18 -6.10 -9.61
C TRP A 26 0.00 -5.25 -10.09
N ALA A 27 0.85 -4.79 -9.16
CA ALA A 27 2.06 -4.03 -9.48
C ALA A 27 3.13 -4.90 -10.18
N GLY A 28 3.20 -6.18 -9.78
CA GLY A 28 4.18 -7.15 -10.28
C GLY A 28 4.25 -8.38 -9.37
N THR A 29 5.23 -9.25 -9.64
CA THR A 29 5.51 -10.44 -8.84
C THR A 29 6.92 -10.34 -8.24
N VAL A 30 7.02 -10.54 -6.93
CA VAL A 30 8.28 -10.66 -6.19
C VAL A 30 8.59 -12.14 -5.91
N ALA A 31 9.85 -12.53 -5.98
CA ALA A 31 10.32 -13.85 -5.58
C ALA A 31 10.04 -14.13 -4.10
N ASP A 32 9.87 -15.39 -3.70
CA ASP A 32 9.92 -15.76 -2.28
C ASP A 32 11.28 -15.41 -1.68
N GLY A 33 11.27 -14.76 -0.51
CA GLY A 33 12.49 -14.17 0.08
C GLY A 33 12.97 -12.86 -0.56
N GLY A 34 12.30 -12.38 -1.61
CA GLY A 34 12.61 -11.11 -2.28
C GLY A 34 12.31 -9.88 -1.43
N THR A 35 12.63 -8.70 -1.98
CA THR A 35 12.52 -7.41 -1.29
C THR A 35 11.54 -6.50 -2.01
N VAL A 36 10.62 -5.90 -1.27
CA VAL A 36 9.72 -4.87 -1.80
C VAL A 36 10.11 -3.53 -1.18
N THR A 37 10.31 -2.53 -2.05
CA THR A 37 10.40 -1.13 -1.65
C THR A 37 9.15 -0.42 -2.12
N THR A 38 8.43 0.24 -1.22
CA THR A 38 7.19 0.94 -1.58
C THR A 38 7.02 2.24 -0.83
N TYR A 39 6.26 3.15 -1.44
CA TYR A 39 5.73 4.31 -0.75
C TYR A 39 4.33 3.99 -0.22
N THR A 40 4.05 4.44 0.99
CA THR A 40 2.70 4.35 1.55
C THR A 40 1.96 5.67 1.34
N PRO A 41 0.70 5.64 0.91
CA PRO A 41 -0.09 6.85 0.75
C PRO A 41 -0.42 7.48 2.11
N PRO A 42 -0.71 8.80 2.15
CA PRO A 42 -0.95 9.57 3.39
C PRO A 42 -2.24 9.20 4.18
N GLY A 43 -2.81 8.01 3.96
CA GLY A 43 -3.91 7.45 4.75
C GLY A 43 -5.24 8.22 4.62
N CYS A 44 -6.04 8.23 5.69
CA CYS A 44 -7.45 8.68 5.76
C CYS A 44 -7.72 10.04 5.13
N TRP A 45 -6.70 10.88 5.05
CA TRP A 45 -6.76 12.26 4.61
C TRP A 45 -6.01 12.50 3.29
N GLY A 46 -5.57 11.42 2.62
CA GLY A 46 -4.75 11.52 1.43
C GLY A 46 -5.34 12.38 0.30
N PRO A 47 -6.64 12.29 -0.02
CA PRO A 47 -7.27 13.17 -1.00
C PRO A 47 -7.26 14.66 -0.62
N MET A 48 -7.20 14.98 0.68
CA MET A 48 -7.17 16.36 1.17
C MET A 48 -5.76 16.97 1.11
N VAL A 49 -4.72 16.16 1.30
CA VAL A 49 -3.32 16.61 1.21
C VAL A 49 -2.81 16.55 -0.23
N THR A 50 -3.23 15.55 -1.00
CA THR A 50 -2.74 15.25 -2.34
C THR A 50 -3.92 14.90 -3.25
N PRO A 51 -4.42 15.87 -4.05
CA PRO A 51 -5.67 15.74 -4.81
C PRO A 51 -5.73 14.60 -5.83
N SER A 52 -4.60 13.96 -6.16
CA SER A 52 -4.56 12.81 -7.05
C SER A 52 -5.09 11.52 -6.39
N PHE A 53 -5.11 11.44 -5.06
CA PHE A 53 -5.76 10.35 -4.35
C PHE A 53 -7.28 10.55 -4.37
N ARG A 54 -8.02 9.46 -4.61
CA ARG A 54 -9.49 9.44 -4.67
C ARG A 54 -10.12 8.96 -3.37
N GLY A 55 -9.44 8.13 -2.60
CA GLY A 55 -9.92 7.59 -1.32
C GLY A 55 -9.00 7.90 -0.14
N GLY A 56 -9.58 7.99 1.06
CA GLY A 56 -8.82 8.05 2.31
C GLY A 56 -8.15 6.71 2.69
N HIS A 57 -8.44 5.63 2.00
CA HIS A 57 -7.87 4.32 2.31
C HIS A 57 -7.27 3.68 1.06
N GLU A 58 -6.65 4.49 0.20
CA GLU A 58 -5.79 3.95 -0.84
C GLU A 58 -4.61 3.24 -0.21
N VAL A 59 -4.16 2.16 -0.85
CA VAL A 59 -3.01 1.38 -0.41
C VAL A 59 -2.11 1.14 -1.62
N THR A 60 -0.84 0.81 -1.39
CA THR A 60 0.05 0.31 -2.44
C THR A 60 -0.66 -0.80 -3.22
N ARG A 61 -0.52 -0.80 -4.55
CA ARG A 61 -1.08 -1.84 -5.40
C ARG A 61 -0.65 -3.24 -4.93
N PRO A 62 -1.52 -4.25 -5.08
CA PRO A 62 -1.20 -5.63 -4.71
C PRO A 62 0.06 -6.15 -5.40
N ILE A 63 0.85 -6.93 -4.66
CA ILE A 63 2.08 -7.56 -5.13
C ILE A 63 1.90 -9.06 -5.03
N ARG A 64 2.18 -9.79 -6.12
CA ARG A 64 2.18 -11.26 -6.10
C ARG A 64 3.47 -11.74 -5.46
N VAL A 65 3.39 -12.75 -4.61
CA VAL A 65 4.56 -13.50 -4.12
C VAL A 65 4.65 -14.77 -4.96
N GLU A 66 5.82 -15.02 -5.55
CA GLU A 66 6.07 -16.23 -6.33
C GLU A 66 5.79 -17.48 -5.48
N GLY A 67 5.02 -18.42 -6.04
CA GLY A 67 4.73 -19.70 -5.39
C GLY A 67 3.67 -19.66 -4.27
N ALA A 68 3.16 -18.48 -3.88
CA ALA A 68 2.12 -18.39 -2.85
C ALA A 68 0.73 -18.79 -3.38
N GLU A 69 0.03 -19.65 -2.63
CA GLU A 69 -1.32 -20.14 -2.96
C GLU A 69 -2.38 -19.76 -1.91
N VAL A 70 -3.66 -19.95 -2.24
CA VAL A 70 -4.77 -19.67 -1.31
C VAL A 70 -4.71 -20.66 -0.14
N GLY A 71 -4.59 -20.13 1.08
CA GLY A 71 -4.46 -20.92 2.30
C GLY A 71 -3.06 -20.83 2.92
N ASP A 72 -2.08 -20.35 2.16
CA ASP A 72 -0.74 -20.08 2.69
C ASP A 72 -0.70 -18.83 3.57
N ALA A 73 0.31 -18.78 4.43
CA ALA A 73 0.68 -17.57 5.16
C ALA A 73 1.87 -16.89 4.48
N VAL A 74 1.78 -15.56 4.31
CA VAL A 74 2.91 -14.75 3.83
C VAL A 74 3.57 -14.08 5.03
N ALA A 75 4.84 -14.40 5.29
CA ALA A 75 5.63 -13.75 6.32
C ALA A 75 6.29 -12.49 5.75
N ILE A 76 6.10 -11.34 6.40
CA ILE A 76 6.68 -10.06 5.99
C ILE A 76 7.62 -9.58 7.09
N HIS A 77 8.87 -9.31 6.72
CA HIS A 77 9.85 -8.69 7.61
C HIS A 77 10.07 -7.23 7.20
N ILE A 78 9.67 -6.29 8.06
CA ILE A 78 9.91 -4.86 7.84
C ILE A 78 11.38 -4.56 8.12
N ARG A 79 12.15 -4.31 7.06
CA ARG A 79 13.59 -4.01 7.14
C ARG A 79 13.86 -2.57 7.57
N ASP A 80 13.11 -1.63 7.01
CA ASP A 80 13.25 -0.20 7.25
C ASP A 80 11.93 0.54 6.99
N VAL A 81 11.75 1.70 7.64
CA VAL A 81 10.64 2.63 7.41
C VAL A 81 11.16 4.06 7.49
N GLU A 82 11.11 4.79 6.38
CA GLU A 82 11.49 6.20 6.31
C GLU A 82 10.27 7.11 6.23
N VAL A 83 10.22 8.14 7.07
CA VAL A 83 9.21 9.20 6.98
C VAL A 83 9.62 10.21 5.91
N THR A 84 8.89 10.23 4.80
CA THR A 84 9.22 11.03 3.62
C THR A 84 8.59 12.43 3.63
N SER A 85 7.66 12.68 4.55
CA SER A 85 6.98 13.97 4.70
C SER A 85 6.59 14.23 6.16
N MET A 86 6.84 15.46 6.61
CA MET A 86 6.37 15.95 7.91
C MET A 86 4.94 16.52 7.85
N ALA A 87 4.33 16.60 6.66
CA ALA A 87 2.95 17.04 6.52
C ALA A 87 2.00 15.98 7.10
N THR A 88 1.50 16.24 8.30
CA THR A 88 0.52 15.38 8.97
C THR A 88 -0.86 15.99 8.83
N SER A 89 -1.87 15.18 8.58
CA SER A 89 -3.28 15.55 8.79
C SER A 89 -3.87 14.56 9.78
N THR A 90 -4.20 15.06 10.96
CA THR A 90 -4.87 14.29 12.00
C THR A 90 -6.30 14.80 12.14
N GLY A 91 -7.27 13.88 12.22
CA GLY A 91 -8.61 14.22 12.63
C GLY A 91 -8.66 14.21 14.15
N SER A 92 -8.91 15.35 14.79
CA SER A 92 -9.28 15.38 16.19
C SER A 92 -10.76 15.05 16.34
N MET A 93 -11.07 13.96 17.04
CA MET A 93 -12.42 13.70 17.53
C MET A 93 -12.50 14.23 18.96
N ALA A 94 -13.48 15.09 19.23
CA ALA A 94 -13.90 15.42 20.58
C ALA A 94 -15.31 14.84 20.77
N GLU A 95 -15.49 14.10 21.85
CA GLU A 95 -16.81 13.71 22.35
C GLU A 95 -17.64 15.00 22.56
N ARG A 96 -18.91 14.99 22.15
CA ARG A 96 -19.84 16.08 22.49
C ARG A 96 -20.52 15.67 23.80
N ASP A 97 -20.41 16.51 24.82
CA ASP A 97 -21.00 16.27 26.15
C ASP A 97 -22.54 16.11 26.16
N GLU A 98 -23.21 16.43 25.05
CA GLU A 98 -24.69 16.48 24.94
C GLU A 98 -25.30 15.47 23.95
N ALA A 99 -24.62 14.36 23.65
CA ALA A 99 -25.15 13.31 22.76
C ALA A 99 -26.03 12.27 23.50
#